data_AF-V4XLL6-F1
#
_entry.id   AF-V4XLL6-F1
#
_cell.length_a   1.000
_cell.length_b   1.000
_cell.length_c   1.000
_cell.angle_alpha   90.00
_cell.angle_beta   90.00
_cell.angle_gamma   90.00
#
_symmetry.space_group_name_H-M   'P 1'
#
loop_
_entity.id
_entity.type
_entity.pdbx_description
1 polymer ?
#
loop_
_entity_poly.entity_id
_entity_poly.type
_entity_poly.pdbx_seq_one_letter_code
_entity_poly.pdbx_strand_id
1 'polypeptide(L)'
;MIEAYREADEIRDEADEMHELFVDAQEAADRHHEDFVRVQKRLRELDKEEEEEQEDERAEQREAEKEEAEDIYQKFKEGETLETEDLMKLQKTGLL
;
A
#
# COMPACT_ATOMS: atom_id res chain seq x y z
N MET A 1 56.20 -14.87 -33.97
CA MET A 1 55.54 -13.60 -34.33
C MET A 1 54.10 -13.85 -34.78
N ILE A 2 53.84 -14.62 -35.84
CA ILE A 2 52.46 -14.87 -36.33
C ILE A 2 51.59 -15.63 -35.31
N GLU A 3 52.17 -16.57 -34.56
CA GLU A 3 51.45 -17.37 -33.55
C GLU A 3 50.95 -16.54 -32.37
N ALA A 4 51.77 -15.62 -31.85
CA ALA A 4 51.39 -14.71 -30.78
C ALA A 4 50.27 -13.73 -31.19
N TYR A 5 50.18 -13.35 -32.47
CA TYR A 5 49.06 -12.54 -32.96
C TYR A 5 47.76 -13.33 -33.04
N ARG A 6 47.83 -14.62 -33.38
CA ARG A 6 46.64 -15.49 -33.40
C ARG A 6 46.10 -15.73 -32.00
N GLU A 7 46.98 -16.02 -31.04
CA GLU A 7 46.61 -16.18 -29.63
C GLU A 7 45.99 -14.89 -29.07
N ALA A 8 46.54 -13.71 -29.43
CA ALA A 8 45.97 -12.43 -29.04
C ALA A 8 44.58 -12.16 -29.65
N ASP A 9 44.36 -12.55 -30.92
CA ASP A 9 43.04 -12.44 -31.55
C ASP A 9 42.03 -13.40 -30.89
N GLU A 10 42.42 -14.64 -30.60
CA GLU A 10 41.55 -15.62 -29.89
C GLU A 10 41.13 -15.10 -28.50
N ILE A 11 42.07 -14.53 -27.74
CA ILE A 11 41.77 -13.94 -26.43
C ILE A 11 40.84 -12.73 -26.57
N ARG A 12 41.02 -11.90 -27.61
CA ARG A 12 40.13 -10.75 -27.85
C ARG A 12 38.72 -11.23 -28.15
N ASP A 13 38.58 -12.22 -29.02
CA ASP A 13 37.27 -12.72 -29.43
C ASP A 13 36.54 -13.36 -28.21
N GLU A 14 37.25 -14.10 -27.36
CA GLU A 14 36.69 -14.61 -26.08
C GLU A 14 36.29 -13.49 -25.12
N ALA A 15 37.09 -12.43 -25.03
CA ALA A 15 36.78 -11.28 -24.18
C ALA A 15 35.54 -10.51 -24.66
N ASP A 16 35.37 -10.37 -25.98
CA ASP A 16 34.21 -9.72 -26.57
C ASP A 16 32.94 -10.57 -26.32
N GLU A 17 32.99 -11.89 -26.51
CA GLU A 17 31.88 -12.81 -26.19
C GLU A 17 31.47 -12.72 -24.71
N MET A 18 32.45 -12.71 -23.80
CA MET A 18 32.17 -12.57 -22.37
C MET A 18 31.60 -11.20 -21.99
N HIS A 19 32.00 -10.15 -22.70
CA HIS A 19 31.45 -8.82 -22.49
C HIS A 19 30.00 -8.73 -22.96
N GLU A 20 29.66 -9.33 -24.10
CA GLU A 20 28.27 -9.42 -24.58
C GLU A 20 27.38 -10.13 -23.55
N LEU A 21 27.82 -11.29 -23.04
CA LEU A 21 27.09 -12.01 -22.00
C LEU A 21 26.93 -11.20 -20.71
N PHE A 22 27.93 -10.41 -20.35
CA PHE A 22 27.86 -9.52 -19.19
C PHE A 22 26.82 -8.41 -19.39
N VAL A 23 26.81 -7.77 -20.55
CA VAL A 23 25.82 -6.73 -20.89
C VAL A 23 24.41 -7.31 -20.86
N ASP A 24 24.19 -8.47 -21.49
CA ASP A 24 22.89 -9.15 -21.47
C ASP A 24 22.41 -9.46 -20.05
N ALA A 25 23.32 -9.92 -19.19
CA ALA A 25 23.02 -10.20 -17.79
C ALA A 25 22.69 -8.92 -17.01
N GLN A 26 23.40 -7.81 -17.27
CA GLN A 26 23.09 -6.52 -16.67
C GLN A 26 21.72 -6.01 -17.10
N GLU A 27 21.41 -6.04 -18.40
CA GLU A 27 20.10 -5.60 -18.91
C GLU A 27 18.96 -6.47 -18.37
N ALA A 28 19.18 -7.78 -18.21
CA ALA A 28 18.20 -8.65 -17.56
C ALA A 28 18.01 -8.28 -16.08
N ALA A 29 19.08 -8.03 -15.35
CA ALA A 29 19.03 -7.64 -13.94
C ALA A 29 18.29 -6.29 -13.76
N ASP A 30 18.59 -5.31 -14.61
CA ASP A 30 17.95 -3.99 -14.57
C ASP A 30 16.44 -4.09 -14.85
N ARG A 31 16.04 -4.86 -15.88
CA ARG A 31 14.61 -5.12 -16.15
C ARG A 31 13.90 -5.75 -14.97
N HIS A 32 14.50 -6.78 -14.36
CA HIS A 32 13.91 -7.41 -13.18
C HIS A 32 13.82 -6.45 -11.98
N HIS A 33 14.82 -5.58 -11.81
CA HIS A 33 14.80 -4.58 -10.75
C HIS A 33 13.70 -3.53 -10.99
N GLU A 34 13.57 -3.02 -12.21
CA GLU A 34 12.51 -2.07 -12.58
C GLU A 34 11.12 -2.67 -12.36
N ASP A 35 10.91 -3.92 -12.77
CA ASP A 35 9.66 -4.66 -12.55
C ASP A 35 9.36 -4.81 -11.06
N PHE A 36 10.36 -5.18 -10.25
CA PHE A 36 10.22 -5.30 -8.81
C PHE A 36 9.84 -3.97 -8.16
N VAL A 37 10.53 -2.88 -8.50
CA VAL A 37 10.25 -1.54 -7.96
C VAL A 37 8.85 -1.08 -8.35
N ARG A 38 8.42 -1.35 -9.59
CA ARG A 38 7.06 -1.02 -10.06
C ARG A 38 6.00 -1.75 -9.24
N VAL A 39 6.17 -3.05 -9.02
CA VAL A 39 5.23 -3.84 -8.20
C VAL A 39 5.23 -3.36 -6.74
N GLN A 40 6.40 -3.09 -6.17
CA GLN A 40 6.51 -2.59 -4.80
C GLN A 40 5.80 -1.23 -4.61
N LYS A 41 5.94 -0.31 -5.57
CA LYS A 41 5.24 0.98 -5.53
C LYS A 41 3.73 0.80 -5.57
N ARG A 42 3.25 -0.03 -6.49
CA ARG A 42 1.82 -0.34 -6.60
C ARG A 42 1.25 -0.98 -5.33
N LEU A 43 2.00 -1.87 -4.69
CA LEU A 43 1.58 -2.47 -3.42
C LEU A 43 1.38 -1.41 -2.33
N ARG A 44 2.33 -0.48 -2.19
CA ARG A 44 2.21 0.62 -1.21
C ARG A 44 1.04 1.55 -1.50
N GLU A 45 0.72 1.78 -2.77
CA GLU A 45 -0.45 2.57 -3.15
C GLU A 45 -1.75 1.87 -2.73
N LEU A 46 -1.86 0.56 -3.01
CA LEU A 46 -3.01 -0.25 -2.58
C LEU A 46 -3.14 -0.31 -1.06
N ASP A 47 -2.04 -0.49 -0.33
CA ASP A 47 -2.07 -0.48 1.15
C ASP A 47 -2.60 0.86 1.69
N LYS A 48 -2.27 1.97 1.03
CA LYS A 48 -2.73 3.31 1.41
C LYS A 48 -4.21 3.53 1.08
N GLU A 49 -4.65 3.06 -0.08
CA GLU A 49 -6.08 3.08 -0.45
C GLU A 49 -6.91 2.26 0.54
N GLU A 50 -6.45 1.08 0.93
CA GLU A 50 -7.12 0.23 1.92
C GLU A 50 -7.18 0.90 3.31
N GLU A 51 -6.11 1.58 3.74
CA GLU A 51 -6.10 2.33 4.99
C GLU A 51 -7.09 3.50 4.96
N GLU A 52 -7.15 4.25 3.85
CA GLU A 52 -8.10 5.34 3.64
C GLU A 52 -9.55 4.83 3.67
N GLU A 53 -9.85 3.74 2.97
CA GLU A 53 -11.19 3.11 2.99
C GLU A 53 -11.59 2.69 4.42
N GLN A 54 -10.68 2.10 5.19
CA GLN A 54 -10.95 1.74 6.59
C GLN A 54 -11.12 2.95 7.51
N GLU A 55 -10.44 4.07 7.23
CA GLU A 55 -10.64 5.31 7.97
C GLU A 55 -12.01 5.94 7.67
N ASP A 56 -12.41 5.94 6.41
CA ASP A 56 -13.70 6.43 5.94
C ASP A 56 -14.85 5.59 6.52
N GLU A 57 -14.77 4.26 6.45
CA GLU A 57 -15.77 3.37 7.06
C GLU A 57 -15.90 3.62 8.57
N ARG A 58 -14.78 3.82 9.27
CA ARG A 58 -14.79 4.15 10.70
C ARG A 58 -15.36 5.55 10.96
N ALA A 59 -15.16 6.50 10.04
CA ALA A 59 -15.73 7.83 10.14
C ALA A 59 -17.25 7.79 9.95
N GLU A 60 -17.74 7.09 8.93
CA GLU A 60 -19.16 6.88 8.67
C GLU A 60 -19.86 6.18 9.85
N GLN A 61 -19.27 5.11 10.39
CA GLN A 61 -19.81 4.45 11.58
C GLN A 61 -19.91 5.39 12.79
N ARG A 62 -18.89 6.24 13.01
CA ARG A 62 -18.90 7.23 14.10
C ARG A 62 -19.94 8.33 13.86
N GLU A 63 -20.18 8.73 12.62
CA GLU A 63 -21.20 9.71 12.27
C GLU A 63 -22.60 9.13 12.50
N ALA A 64 -22.86 7.89 12.05
CA ALA A 64 -24.11 7.20 12.32
C ALA A 64 -24.36 6.98 13.82
N GLU A 65 -23.33 6.59 14.59
CA GLU A 65 -23.45 6.47 16.05
C GLU A 65 -23.80 7.82 16.72
N LYS A 66 -23.28 8.94 16.19
CA LYS A 66 -23.60 10.29 16.68
C LYS A 66 -25.02 10.70 16.33
N GLU A 67 -25.45 10.51 15.10
CA GLU A 67 -26.81 10.83 14.65
C GLU A 67 -27.85 10.05 15.48
N GLU A 68 -27.62 8.74 15.68
CA GLU A 68 -28.48 7.92 16.53
C GLU A 68 -28.53 8.45 17.98
N ALA A 69 -27.39 8.86 18.53
CA ALA A 69 -27.34 9.42 19.87
C ALA A 69 -28.02 10.81 19.97
N GLU A 70 -27.94 11.63 18.93
CA GLU A 70 -28.65 12.92 18.85
C GLU A 70 -30.17 12.72 18.82
N ASP A 71 -30.67 11.74 18.05
CA ASP A 71 -32.08 11.37 18.02
C ASP A 71 -32.59 10.89 19.39
N ILE A 72 -31.83 10.02 20.06
CA ILE A 72 -32.12 9.54 21.42
C ILE A 72 -32.14 10.72 22.41
N TYR A 73 -31.18 11.63 22.31
CA TYR A 73 -31.09 12.79 23.17
C TYR A 73 -32.28 13.75 22.98
N GLN A 74 -32.75 13.89 21.75
CA GLN A 74 -33.92 14.70 21.43
C GLN A 74 -35.20 14.11 22.03
N LYS A 75 -35.43 12.79 21.89
CA LYS A 75 -36.54 12.09 22.56
C LYS A 75 -36.50 12.24 24.08
N PHE A 76 -35.31 12.15 24.67
CA PHE A 76 -35.11 12.38 26.11
C PHE A 76 -35.53 13.81 26.52
N LYS A 77 -35.14 14.82 25.74
CA LYS A 77 -35.55 16.22 25.98
C LYS A 77 -37.07 16.41 25.87
N GLU A 78 -37.72 15.64 25.01
CA GLU A 78 -39.17 15.63 24.84
C GLU A 78 -39.91 14.88 25.96
N GLY A 79 -39.16 14.26 26.88
CA GLY A 79 -39.69 13.61 28.08
C GLY A 79 -39.97 12.11 27.90
N GLU A 80 -39.49 11.50 26.82
CA GLU A 80 -39.54 10.05 26.64
C GLU A 80 -38.57 9.35 27.61
N THR A 81 -38.96 8.16 28.08
CA THR A 81 -38.13 7.35 28.99
C THR A 81 -37.01 6.65 28.21
N LEU A 82 -35.77 6.82 28.66
CA LEU A 82 -34.61 6.15 28.08
C LEU A 82 -34.39 4.75 28.67
N GLU A 83 -33.96 3.82 27.83
CA GLU A 83 -33.48 2.52 28.27
C GLU A 83 -31.99 2.56 28.68
N THR A 84 -31.50 1.48 29.29
CA THR A 84 -30.09 1.39 29.72
C THR A 84 -29.13 1.42 28.53
N GLU A 85 -29.53 0.85 27.39
CA GLU A 85 -28.73 0.89 26.16
C GLU A 85 -28.62 2.31 25.61
N ASP A 86 -29.72 3.07 25.60
CA ASP A 86 -29.75 4.47 25.17
C ASP A 86 -28.83 5.36 26.02
N LEU A 87 -28.88 5.17 27.35
CA LEU A 87 -28.00 5.89 28.28
C LEU A 87 -26.53 5.58 28.00
N MET A 88 -26.18 4.33 27.71
CA MET A 88 -24.79 3.96 27.37
C MET A 88 -24.35 4.57 26.03
N LYS A 89 -25.23 4.65 25.03
CA LYS A 89 -24.93 5.30 23.75
C LYS A 89 -24.66 6.79 23.92
N LEU A 90 -25.48 7.50 24.71
CA LEU A 90 -25.28 8.92 25.01
C LEU A 90 -23.97 9.20 25.76
N GLN A 91 -23.61 8.35 26.73
CA GLN A 91 -22.32 8.46 27.45
C GLN A 91 -21.13 8.24 26.50
N LYS A 92 -21.23 7.26 25.60
CA LYS A 92 -20.16 6.95 24.63
C LYS A 92 -19.93 8.11 23.65
N THR A 93 -20.99 8.82 23.27
CA THR A 93 -20.90 9.98 22.36
C THR A 93 -20.65 11.32 23.08
N GLY A 94 -20.71 11.34 24.42
CA GLY A 94 -20.46 12.53 25.24
C GLY A 94 -21.63 13.51 25.30
N LEU A 95 -22.84 13.08 24.95
CA LEU A 95 -24.08 13.85 25.05
C LEU A 95 -24.71 13.80 26.46
N LEU A 96 -24.17 12.95 27.34
CA LEU A 96 -24.51 12.82 28.76
C LEU A 96 -23.22 12.64 29.58
#